data_AF-A0AA95AJD6-F1
#
_entry.id   AF-A0AA95AJD6-F1
#
_cell.length_a   1.000
_cell.length_b   1.000
_cell.length_c   1.000
_cell.angle_alpha   90.00
_cell.angle_beta   90.00
_cell.angle_gamma   90.00
#
_symmetry.space_group_name_H-M   'P 1'
#
loop_
_entity.id
_entity.type
_entity.pdbx_description
1 polymer ?
#
loop_
_entity_poly.entity_id
_entity_poly.type
_entity_poly.pdbx_seq_one_letter_code
_entity_poly.pdbx_strand_id
1 'polypeptide(L)'
;MHLFDFISQEQIDSLPEDGAAAFLEFVKIARKSLDERTSGLDDDDERDWRRIQDARFGFMNVVVAAGRNYKIEPFASMDMPTLGGFSDTTHRQFILDVDHYMTQLLLGDGLRVRRDSVILSEDAKAKIRTHLHHLRETVAKSGLESKKREKLLERLAEFEAELEKRRLSMLAVARVTIEVLAMPGALSGSYEITQKLLGHVIQTVAQEKVAEDESRARGLSAPPVILPSRPSETRARAKTEDDDIPF
;
A
#
# COMPACT_ATOMS: atom_id res chain seq x y z
N MET A 1 -27.98 -13.52 1.12
CA MET A 1 -26.52 -13.69 1.00
C MET A 1 -25.86 -13.24 2.30
N HIS A 2 -24.96 -14.05 2.83
CA HIS A 2 -24.24 -13.77 4.08
C HIS A 2 -22.83 -13.27 3.76
N LEU A 3 -22.26 -12.37 4.56
CA LEU A 3 -20.88 -11.87 4.39
C LEU A 3 -19.84 -13.00 4.21
N PHE A 4 -20.03 -14.11 4.93
CA PHE A 4 -19.21 -15.32 4.89
C PHE A 4 -19.22 -16.05 3.54
N ASP A 5 -20.07 -15.64 2.61
CA ASP A 5 -20.10 -16.16 1.26
C ASP A 5 -18.87 -15.73 0.43
N PHE A 6 -18.29 -14.57 0.72
CA PHE A 6 -17.21 -13.98 -0.07
C PHE A 6 -15.84 -14.03 0.61
N ILE A 7 -15.79 -14.27 1.92
CA ILE A 7 -14.56 -14.32 2.69
C ILE A 7 -14.73 -15.21 3.92
N SER A 8 -13.74 -16.06 4.20
CA SER A 8 -13.71 -16.88 5.41
C SER A 8 -13.16 -16.10 6.61
N GLN A 9 -13.42 -16.57 7.83
CA GLN A 9 -12.88 -15.94 9.04
C GLN A 9 -11.34 -15.98 9.05
N GLU A 10 -10.74 -17.09 8.65
CA GLU A 10 -9.28 -17.23 8.56
C GLU A 10 -8.66 -16.21 7.59
N GLN A 11 -9.36 -15.93 6.48
CA GLN A 11 -8.94 -14.90 5.54
C GLN A 11 -9.03 -13.51 6.13
N ILE A 12 -10.10 -13.20 6.88
CA ILE A 12 -10.25 -11.92 7.60
C ILE A 12 -9.10 -11.75 8.61
N ASP A 13 -8.79 -12.79 9.38
CA ASP A 13 -7.75 -12.74 10.41
C ASP A 13 -6.34 -12.57 9.82
N SER A 14 -6.15 -12.92 8.54
CA SER A 14 -4.89 -12.76 7.80
C SER A 14 -4.72 -11.42 7.09
N LEU A 15 -5.74 -10.54 7.13
CA LEU A 15 -5.67 -9.25 6.44
C LEU A 15 -4.60 -8.33 7.09
N PRO A 16 -3.93 -7.48 6.29
CA PRO A 16 -3.02 -6.45 6.80
C PRO A 16 -3.65 -5.53 7.86
N GLU A 17 -2.83 -4.97 8.75
CA GLU A 17 -3.28 -3.99 9.75
C GLU A 17 -3.61 -2.61 9.15
N ASP A 18 -2.93 -2.23 8.05
CA ASP A 18 -3.23 -0.99 7.33
C ASP A 18 -4.57 -1.11 6.60
N GLY A 19 -5.49 -0.18 6.85
CA GLY A 19 -6.85 -0.25 6.33
C GLY A 19 -6.94 -0.23 4.79
N ALA A 20 -6.03 0.46 4.10
CA ALA A 20 -6.03 0.50 2.64
C ALA A 20 -5.49 -0.82 2.05
N ALA A 21 -4.42 -1.36 2.63
CA ALA A 21 -3.89 -2.67 2.25
C ALA A 21 -4.89 -3.80 2.57
N ALA A 22 -5.56 -3.73 3.74
CA ALA A 22 -6.62 -4.65 4.14
C ALA A 22 -7.78 -4.64 3.14
N PHE A 23 -8.24 -3.44 2.76
CA PHE A 23 -9.30 -3.28 1.76
C PHE A 23 -8.88 -3.85 0.40
N LEU A 24 -7.65 -3.60 -0.05
CA LEU A 24 -7.13 -4.12 -1.31
C LEU A 24 -7.13 -5.66 -1.33
N GLU A 25 -6.61 -6.30 -0.28
CA GLU A 25 -6.60 -7.76 -0.18
C GLU A 25 -8.01 -8.34 -0.04
N PHE A 26 -8.87 -7.70 0.75
CA PHE A 26 -10.28 -8.09 0.86
C PHE A 26 -10.99 -8.11 -0.50
N VAL A 27 -10.85 -7.05 -1.30
CA VAL A 27 -11.49 -6.95 -2.62
C VAL A 27 -10.96 -8.02 -3.57
N LYS A 28 -9.66 -8.33 -3.54
CA LYS A 28 -9.08 -9.43 -4.35
C LYS A 28 -9.71 -10.77 -4.00
N ILE A 29 -9.84 -11.07 -2.71
CA ILE A 29 -10.46 -12.32 -2.23
C ILE A 29 -11.92 -12.39 -2.67
N ALA A 30 -12.69 -11.32 -2.40
CA ALA A 30 -14.10 -11.24 -2.77
C ALA A 30 -14.34 -11.37 -4.28
N ARG A 31 -13.47 -10.79 -5.11
CA ARG A 31 -13.55 -10.90 -6.58
C ARG A 31 -13.29 -12.33 -7.04
N LYS A 32 -12.28 -12.99 -6.48
CA LYS A 32 -12.02 -14.40 -6.76
C LYS A 32 -13.23 -15.28 -6.42
N SER A 33 -13.86 -15.05 -5.27
CA SER A 33 -15.06 -15.77 -4.88
C SER A 33 -16.28 -15.45 -5.76
N LEU A 34 -16.41 -14.22 -6.26
CA LEU A 34 -17.42 -13.87 -7.25
C LEU A 34 -17.20 -14.68 -8.55
N ASP A 35 -15.97 -14.65 -9.08
CA ASP A 35 -15.61 -15.35 -10.32
C ASP A 35 -15.87 -16.86 -10.19
N GLU A 36 -15.45 -17.48 -9.07
CA GLU A 36 -15.69 -18.90 -8.77
C GLU A 36 -17.19 -19.24 -8.71
N ARG A 37 -18.03 -18.35 -8.17
CA ARG A 37 -19.48 -18.56 -8.05
C ARG A 37 -20.22 -18.40 -9.37
N THR A 38 -19.74 -17.50 -10.23
CA THR A 38 -20.34 -17.27 -11.55
C THR A 38 -19.75 -18.17 -12.62
N SER A 39 -18.63 -18.84 -12.34
CA SER A 39 -17.98 -19.77 -13.25
C SER A 39 -18.88 -20.98 -13.54
N GLY A 40 -19.27 -21.14 -14.80
CA GLY A 40 -20.09 -22.25 -15.27
C GLY A 40 -21.60 -22.00 -15.21
N LEU A 41 -22.03 -20.78 -14.86
CA LEU A 41 -23.42 -20.34 -15.04
C LEU A 41 -23.60 -19.82 -16.46
N ASP A 42 -24.78 -20.06 -17.04
CA ASP A 42 -25.17 -19.54 -18.35
C ASP A 42 -25.97 -18.25 -18.22
N ASP A 43 -25.53 -17.19 -18.89
CA ASP A 43 -26.23 -15.89 -18.90
C ASP A 43 -27.57 -15.95 -19.65
N ASP A 44 -27.75 -16.94 -20.55
CA ASP A 44 -28.99 -17.13 -21.32
C ASP A 44 -30.07 -17.92 -20.55
N ASP A 45 -29.71 -18.63 -19.48
CA ASP A 45 -30.67 -19.32 -18.61
C ASP A 45 -31.21 -18.38 -17.51
N GLU A 46 -32.54 -18.26 -17.40
CA GLU A 46 -33.17 -17.31 -16.48
C GLU A 46 -32.82 -17.57 -15.00
N ARG A 47 -32.62 -18.84 -14.61
CA ARG A 47 -32.31 -19.18 -13.21
C ARG A 47 -30.85 -18.85 -12.90
N ASP A 48 -29.96 -19.16 -13.82
CA ASP A 48 -28.54 -18.87 -13.68
C ASP A 48 -28.28 -17.36 -13.77
N TRP A 49 -28.96 -16.64 -14.65
CA TRP A 49 -28.95 -15.18 -14.67
C TRP A 49 -29.32 -14.57 -13.32
N ARG A 50 -30.39 -15.05 -12.66
CA ARG A 50 -30.77 -14.55 -11.32
C ARG A 50 -29.69 -14.81 -10.29
N ARG A 51 -29.04 -15.99 -10.33
CA ARG A 51 -27.92 -16.32 -9.42
C ARG A 51 -26.72 -15.41 -9.66
N ILE A 52 -26.42 -15.08 -10.91
CA ILE A 52 -25.36 -14.13 -11.28
C ILE A 52 -25.67 -12.74 -10.73
N GLN A 53 -26.91 -12.26 -10.89
CA GLN A 53 -27.32 -10.96 -10.36
C GLN A 53 -27.24 -10.92 -8.83
N ASP A 54 -27.71 -11.96 -8.14
CA ASP A 54 -27.60 -12.07 -6.68
C ASP A 54 -26.13 -12.06 -6.23
N ALA A 55 -25.26 -12.81 -6.92
CA ALA A 55 -23.83 -12.84 -6.61
C ALA A 55 -23.15 -11.48 -6.80
N ARG A 56 -23.46 -10.78 -7.90
CA ARG A 56 -22.92 -9.44 -8.19
C ARG A 56 -23.41 -8.41 -7.17
N PHE A 57 -24.69 -8.44 -6.80
CA PHE A 57 -25.23 -7.57 -5.76
C PHE A 57 -24.57 -7.85 -4.40
N GLY A 58 -24.39 -9.13 -4.06
CA GLY A 58 -23.69 -9.55 -2.85
C GLY A 58 -22.25 -9.04 -2.79
N PHE A 59 -21.52 -9.16 -3.90
CA PHE A 59 -20.16 -8.63 -4.03
C PHE A 59 -20.11 -7.11 -3.79
N MET A 60 -21.00 -6.34 -4.42
CA MET A 60 -21.08 -4.89 -4.19
C MET A 60 -21.34 -4.57 -2.71
N ASN A 61 -22.28 -5.27 -2.09
CA ASN A 61 -22.64 -5.04 -0.71
C ASN A 61 -21.47 -5.30 0.25
N VAL A 62 -20.73 -6.41 0.06
CA VAL A 62 -19.59 -6.72 0.95
C VAL A 62 -18.43 -5.75 0.74
N VAL A 63 -18.15 -5.32 -0.50
CA VAL A 63 -17.09 -4.34 -0.78
C VAL A 63 -17.43 -2.97 -0.20
N VAL A 64 -18.67 -2.50 -0.35
CA VAL A 64 -19.11 -1.23 0.26
C VAL A 64 -19.09 -1.31 1.79
N ALA A 65 -19.52 -2.43 2.37
CA ALA A 65 -19.43 -2.64 3.82
C ALA A 65 -17.98 -2.63 4.32
N ALA A 66 -17.05 -3.30 3.60
CA ALA A 66 -15.63 -3.25 3.90
C ALA A 66 -15.08 -1.82 3.77
N GLY A 67 -15.46 -1.10 2.72
CA GLY A 67 -15.08 0.30 2.51
C GLY A 67 -15.51 1.20 3.67
N ARG A 68 -16.73 1.01 4.19
CA ARG A 68 -17.22 1.71 5.40
C ARG A 68 -16.40 1.36 6.65
N ASN A 69 -16.12 0.07 6.86
CA ASN A 69 -15.36 -0.38 8.03
C ASN A 69 -13.92 0.17 8.05
N TYR A 70 -13.25 0.12 6.91
CA TYR A 70 -11.88 0.63 6.75
C TYR A 70 -11.82 2.14 6.43
N LYS A 71 -12.96 2.83 6.35
CA LYS A 71 -13.09 4.27 6.05
C LYS A 71 -12.42 4.67 4.73
N ILE A 72 -12.65 3.87 3.70
CA ILE A 72 -12.07 4.00 2.36
C ILE A 72 -13.03 4.76 1.45
N GLU A 73 -12.70 5.99 1.09
CA GLU A 73 -13.46 6.75 0.09
C GLU A 73 -13.08 6.32 -1.34
N PRO A 74 -14.02 6.28 -2.29
CA PRO A 74 -15.42 6.73 -2.20
C PRO A 74 -16.40 5.70 -1.61
N PHE A 75 -15.96 4.47 -1.30
CA PHE A 75 -16.86 3.38 -0.92
C PHE A 75 -17.51 3.56 0.46
N ALA A 76 -16.86 4.29 1.37
CA ALA A 76 -17.41 4.60 2.68
C ALA A 76 -18.67 5.48 2.59
N SER A 77 -18.68 6.43 1.65
CA SER A 77 -19.82 7.31 1.40
C SER A 77 -20.78 6.81 0.32
N MET A 78 -20.46 5.71 -0.36
CA MET A 78 -21.30 5.15 -1.41
C MET A 78 -22.62 4.60 -0.85
N ASP A 79 -23.72 5.01 -1.46
CA ASP A 79 -25.04 4.46 -1.20
C ASP A 79 -25.22 3.13 -1.95
N MET A 80 -25.69 2.11 -1.23
CA MET A 80 -26.01 0.83 -1.86
C MET A 80 -27.32 0.91 -2.62
N PRO A 81 -27.37 0.49 -3.90
CA PRO A 81 -28.62 0.39 -4.62
C PRO A 81 -29.55 -0.61 -3.91
N THR A 82 -30.85 -0.36 -3.97
CA THR A 82 -31.85 -1.34 -3.53
C THR A 82 -31.91 -2.48 -4.55
N LEU A 83 -32.40 -3.65 -4.13
CA LEU A 83 -32.49 -4.82 -5.01
C LEU A 83 -33.28 -4.53 -6.32
N GLY A 84 -34.31 -3.68 -6.25
CA GLY A 84 -35.10 -3.27 -7.42
C GLY A 84 -34.42 -2.23 -8.32
N GLY A 85 -33.41 -1.52 -7.82
CA GLY A 85 -32.61 -0.55 -8.58
C GLY A 85 -31.27 -1.11 -9.07
N PHE A 86 -30.98 -2.39 -8.78
CA PHE A 86 -29.77 -3.05 -9.20
C PHE A 86 -29.87 -3.51 -10.66
N SER A 87 -28.83 -3.23 -11.44
CA SER A 87 -28.75 -3.62 -12.85
C SER A 87 -27.32 -4.02 -13.21
N ASP A 88 -27.17 -4.72 -14.34
CA ASP A 88 -25.86 -5.06 -14.90
C ASP A 88 -25.00 -3.82 -15.17
N THR A 89 -25.61 -2.72 -15.63
CA THR A 89 -24.92 -1.43 -15.81
C THR A 89 -24.40 -0.86 -14.50
N THR A 90 -25.18 -0.92 -13.42
CA THR A 90 -24.76 -0.47 -12.08
C THR A 90 -23.57 -1.29 -11.58
N HIS A 91 -23.61 -2.62 -11.75
CA HIS A 91 -22.51 -3.49 -11.38
C HIS A 91 -21.24 -3.20 -12.20
N ARG A 92 -21.36 -3.03 -13.52
CA ARG A 92 -20.22 -2.70 -14.39
C ARG A 92 -19.56 -1.39 -13.98
N GLN A 93 -20.36 -0.35 -13.72
CA GLN A 93 -19.83 0.93 -13.24
C GLN A 93 -19.10 0.77 -11.90
N PHE A 94 -19.68 0.01 -10.98
CA PHE A 94 -19.05 -0.27 -9.69
C PHE A 94 -17.69 -0.97 -9.85
N ILE A 95 -17.58 -1.97 -10.73
CA ILE A 95 -16.30 -2.64 -11.01
C ILE A 95 -15.27 -1.66 -11.56
N LEU A 96 -15.66 -0.77 -12.46
CA LEU A 96 -14.75 0.26 -12.99
C LEU A 96 -14.27 1.21 -11.88
N ASP A 97 -15.16 1.61 -10.96
CA ASP A 97 -14.81 2.47 -9.83
C ASP A 97 -13.86 1.76 -8.85
N VAL A 98 -14.12 0.48 -8.56
CA VAL A 98 -13.24 -0.38 -7.75
C VAL A 98 -11.87 -0.53 -8.40
N ASP A 99 -11.80 -0.90 -9.68
CA ASP A 99 -10.54 -1.09 -10.39
C ASP A 99 -9.75 0.24 -10.49
N HIS A 100 -10.43 1.36 -10.72
CA HIS A 100 -9.83 2.68 -10.72
C HIS A 100 -9.20 2.99 -9.35
N TYR A 101 -9.96 2.79 -8.27
CA TYR A 101 -9.47 3.07 -6.93
C TYR A 101 -8.35 2.13 -6.49
N MET A 102 -8.48 0.83 -6.75
CA MET A 102 -7.41 -0.14 -6.49
C MET A 102 -6.12 0.24 -7.23
N THR A 103 -6.24 0.72 -8.47
CA THR A 103 -5.09 1.23 -9.22
C THR A 103 -4.47 2.45 -8.55
N GLN A 104 -5.29 3.40 -8.07
CA GLN A 104 -4.79 4.55 -7.32
C GLN A 104 -4.06 4.15 -6.05
N LEU A 105 -4.59 3.17 -5.30
CA LEU A 105 -3.93 2.63 -4.10
C LEU A 105 -2.60 1.98 -4.43
N LEU A 106 -2.55 1.09 -5.43
CA LEU A 106 -1.32 0.41 -5.84
C LEU A 106 -0.24 1.39 -6.31
N LEU A 107 -0.63 2.42 -7.06
CA LEU A 107 0.28 3.48 -7.48
C LEU A 107 0.71 4.35 -6.30
N GLY A 108 -0.21 4.66 -5.38
CA GLY A 108 0.05 5.40 -4.15
C GLY A 108 1.06 4.69 -3.25
N ASP A 109 0.90 3.39 -3.04
CA ASP A 109 1.85 2.57 -2.27
C ASP A 109 3.20 2.49 -2.96
N GLY A 110 3.23 2.35 -4.28
CA GLY A 110 4.47 2.45 -5.05
C GLY A 110 5.18 3.81 -4.84
N LEU A 111 4.43 4.90 -4.71
CA LEU A 111 4.97 6.23 -4.41
C LEU A 111 5.44 6.35 -2.95
N ARG A 112 4.75 5.75 -1.99
CA ARG A 112 5.17 5.70 -0.57
C ARG A 112 6.48 4.93 -0.42
N VAL A 113 6.55 3.72 -0.98
CA VAL A 113 7.78 2.90 -0.98
C VAL A 113 8.93 3.66 -1.66
N ARG A 114 8.68 4.44 -2.71
CA ARG A 114 9.68 5.31 -3.36
C ARG A 114 10.08 6.56 -2.54
N ARG A 115 9.27 7.00 -1.58
CA ARG A 115 9.64 8.06 -0.63
C ARG A 115 10.53 7.52 0.48
N ASP A 116 10.23 6.33 0.97
CA ASP A 116 10.92 5.71 2.11
C ASP A 116 12.11 4.82 1.71
N SER A 117 12.55 4.91 0.46
CA SER A 117 13.73 4.21 -0.05
C SER A 117 14.57 5.12 -0.93
N VAL A 118 15.85 4.79 -1.05
CA VAL A 118 16.83 5.54 -1.85
C VAL A 118 17.51 4.63 -2.88
N ILE A 119 17.75 5.13 -4.09
CA ILE A 119 18.67 4.48 -5.03
C ILE A 119 20.09 4.87 -4.65
N LEU A 120 20.95 3.87 -4.41
CA LEU A 120 22.35 4.11 -4.12
C LEU A 120 23.20 3.94 -5.38
N SER A 121 24.14 4.87 -5.58
CA SER A 121 25.24 4.69 -6.51
C SER A 121 26.10 3.47 -6.12
N GLU A 122 26.78 2.86 -7.09
CA GLU A 122 27.68 1.73 -6.81
C GLU A 122 28.87 2.13 -5.90
N ASP A 123 29.31 3.39 -5.99
CA ASP A 123 30.31 3.97 -5.08
C ASP A 123 29.77 4.07 -3.64
N ALA A 124 28.55 4.58 -3.46
CA ALA A 124 27.90 4.61 -2.15
C ALA A 124 27.72 3.20 -1.56
N LYS A 125 27.30 2.21 -2.37
CA LYS A 125 27.22 0.82 -1.93
C LYS A 125 28.58 0.29 -1.49
N ALA A 126 29.63 0.53 -2.26
CA ALA A 126 30.99 0.10 -1.90
C ALA A 126 31.44 0.69 -0.55
N LYS A 127 31.23 2.00 -0.34
CA LYS A 127 31.52 2.68 0.93
C LYS A 127 30.75 2.07 2.10
N ILE A 128 29.44 1.84 1.93
CA ILE A 128 28.60 1.23 2.96
C ILE A 128 29.08 -0.20 3.26
N ARG A 129 29.43 -1.01 2.25
CA ARG A 129 30.00 -2.36 2.45
C ARG A 129 31.28 -2.31 3.28
N THR A 130 32.18 -1.37 3.00
CA THR A 130 33.41 -1.18 3.80
C THR A 130 33.09 -0.85 5.26
N HIS A 131 32.14 0.07 5.51
CA HIS A 131 31.73 0.38 6.88
C HIS A 131 31.07 -0.80 7.59
N LEU A 132 30.23 -1.57 6.89
CA LEU A 132 29.61 -2.78 7.43
C LEU A 132 30.63 -3.86 7.78
N HIS A 133 31.66 -4.03 6.95
CA HIS A 133 32.75 -4.95 7.22
C HIS A 133 33.43 -4.62 8.56
N HIS A 134 33.85 -3.36 8.76
CA HIS A 134 34.47 -2.94 10.02
C HIS A 134 33.52 -3.02 11.21
N LEU A 135 32.23 -2.79 10.99
CA LEU A 135 31.23 -2.91 12.04
C LEU A 135 31.06 -4.37 12.47
N ARG A 136 31.07 -5.32 11.53
CA ARG A 136 31.09 -6.76 11.84
C ARG A 136 32.34 -7.17 12.60
N GLU A 137 33.53 -6.70 12.19
CA GLU A 137 34.76 -6.98 12.92
C GLU A 137 34.70 -6.46 14.36
N THR A 138 34.13 -5.27 14.55
CA THR A 138 33.96 -4.65 15.87
C THR A 138 33.00 -5.45 16.74
N VAL A 139 31.87 -5.89 16.18
CA VAL A 139 30.90 -6.75 16.87
C VAL A 139 31.48 -8.12 17.20
N ALA A 140 32.24 -8.72 16.29
CA ALA A 140 32.87 -10.02 16.51
C ALA A 140 33.90 -10.01 17.65
N LYS A 141 34.68 -8.91 17.74
CA LYS A 141 35.69 -8.68 18.79
C LYS A 141 35.10 -8.17 20.12
N SER A 142 33.81 -7.86 20.15
CA SER A 142 33.16 -7.32 21.36
C SER A 142 32.99 -8.39 22.45
N GLY A 143 32.90 -7.95 23.71
CA GLY A 143 32.62 -8.80 24.87
C GLY A 143 31.13 -9.17 25.01
N LEU A 144 30.36 -9.15 23.91
CA LEU A 144 28.94 -9.48 23.91
C LEU A 144 28.68 -10.96 24.26
N GLU A 145 27.56 -11.20 24.93
CA GLU A 145 27.00 -12.54 25.09
C GLU A 145 26.80 -13.20 23.71
N SER A 146 27.19 -14.48 23.57
CA SER A 146 27.24 -15.14 22.27
C SER A 146 25.92 -15.04 21.48
N LYS A 147 24.78 -15.19 22.16
CA LYS A 147 23.44 -15.10 21.56
C LYS A 147 23.13 -13.69 21.02
N LYS A 148 23.55 -12.64 21.72
CA LYS A 148 23.33 -11.25 21.31
C LYS A 148 24.24 -10.87 20.15
N ARG A 149 25.50 -11.33 20.19
CA ARG A 149 26.48 -11.14 19.12
C ARG A 149 26.01 -11.79 17.82
N GLU A 150 25.58 -13.05 17.88
CA GLU A 150 25.06 -13.78 16.72
C GLU A 150 23.84 -13.09 16.11
N LYS A 151 22.86 -12.70 16.94
CA LYS A 151 21.70 -11.92 16.50
C LYS A 151 22.10 -10.62 15.80
N LEU A 152 23.10 -9.90 16.30
CA LEU A 152 23.56 -8.66 15.68
C LEU A 152 24.27 -8.91 14.34
N LEU A 153 25.09 -9.96 14.25
CA LEU A 153 25.73 -10.35 12.99
C LEU A 153 24.71 -10.79 11.94
N GLU A 154 23.67 -11.53 12.34
CA GLU A 154 22.54 -11.89 11.49
C GLU A 154 21.85 -10.64 10.93
N ARG A 155 21.59 -9.64 11.78
CA ARG A 155 20.96 -8.38 11.36
C ARG A 155 21.83 -7.56 10.42
N LEU A 156 23.15 -7.59 10.62
CA LEU A 156 24.09 -6.98 9.67
C LEU A 156 24.16 -7.75 8.35
N ALA A 157 23.93 -9.06 8.35
CA ALA A 157 23.82 -9.86 7.13
C ALA A 157 22.52 -9.56 6.38
N GLU A 158 21.39 -9.47 7.09
CA GLU A 158 20.11 -9.04 6.51
C GLU A 158 20.22 -7.65 5.86
N PHE A 159 20.90 -6.72 6.52
CA PHE A 159 21.09 -5.37 5.97
C PHE A 159 22.01 -5.33 4.76
N GLU A 160 23.04 -6.16 4.71
CA GLU A 160 23.87 -6.29 3.51
C GLU A 160 23.06 -6.90 2.34
N ALA A 161 22.19 -7.88 2.61
CA ALA A 161 21.27 -8.39 1.60
C ALA A 161 20.29 -7.30 1.11
N GLU A 162 19.83 -6.42 2.01
CA GLU A 162 19.01 -5.25 1.64
C GLU A 162 19.79 -4.25 0.78
N LEU A 163 21.08 -4.07 1.04
CA LEU A 163 21.97 -3.17 0.28
C LEU A 163 22.15 -3.61 -1.18
N GLU A 164 22.06 -4.91 -1.46
CA GLU A 164 22.13 -5.46 -2.81
C GLU A 164 20.84 -5.23 -3.63
N LYS A 165 19.75 -4.82 -2.99
CA LYS A 165 18.52 -4.48 -3.71
C LYS A 165 18.72 -3.21 -4.54
N ARG A 166 17.87 -3.04 -5.55
CA ARG A 166 17.86 -1.84 -6.41
C ARG A 166 17.64 -0.54 -5.62
N ARG A 167 16.84 -0.59 -4.56
CA ARG A 167 16.56 0.54 -3.67
C ARG A 167 16.78 0.08 -2.24
N LEU A 168 17.49 0.88 -1.46
CA LEU A 168 17.71 0.65 -0.05
C LEU A 168 16.56 1.26 0.76
N SER A 169 15.92 0.46 1.61
CA SER A 169 14.89 0.92 2.54
C SER A 169 15.49 1.77 3.67
N MET A 170 14.96 2.98 3.89
CA MET A 170 15.38 3.84 5.01
C MET A 170 15.02 3.20 6.35
N LEU A 171 13.95 2.40 6.40
CA LEU A 171 13.57 1.65 7.61
C LEU A 171 14.62 0.59 7.95
N ALA A 172 15.20 -0.07 6.95
CA ALA A 172 16.28 -1.05 7.18
C ALA A 172 17.52 -0.38 7.79
N VAL A 173 17.88 0.82 7.30
CA VAL A 173 18.96 1.64 7.88
C VAL A 173 18.65 2.01 9.32
N ALA A 174 17.44 2.51 9.59
CA ALA A 174 17.01 2.90 10.94
C ALA A 174 17.00 1.71 11.90
N ARG A 175 16.52 0.55 11.45
CA ARG A 175 16.46 -0.67 12.26
C ARG A 175 17.85 -1.12 12.71
N VAL A 176 18.80 -1.25 11.78
CA VAL A 176 20.18 -1.61 12.13
C VAL A 176 20.80 -0.57 13.05
N THR A 177 20.54 0.71 12.78
CA THR A 177 21.05 1.81 13.61
C THR A 177 20.58 1.67 15.06
N ILE A 178 19.27 1.47 15.26
CA ILE A 178 18.68 1.31 16.59
C ILE A 178 19.21 0.05 17.26
N GLU A 179 19.25 -1.08 16.55
CA GLU A 179 19.70 -2.35 17.14
C GLU A 179 21.18 -2.31 17.57
N VAL A 180 22.04 -1.64 16.80
CA VAL A 180 23.45 -1.44 17.15
C VAL A 180 23.60 -0.49 18.35
N LEU A 181 22.86 0.63 18.37
CA LEU A 181 22.95 1.64 19.44
C LEU A 181 22.27 1.22 20.75
N ALA A 182 21.25 0.37 20.67
CA ALA A 182 20.49 -0.09 21.83
C ALA A 182 21.23 -1.14 22.67
N MET A 183 22.42 -1.60 22.25
CA MET A 183 23.22 -2.56 23.00
C MET A 183 24.02 -1.88 24.13
N PRO A 184 23.63 -2.04 25.40
CA PRO A 184 24.31 -1.37 26.50
C PRO A 184 25.64 -2.05 26.83
N GLY A 185 26.69 -1.26 27.10
CA GLY A 185 27.90 -1.66 27.84
C GLY A 185 28.90 -2.57 27.12
N ALA A 186 28.46 -3.45 26.22
CA ALA A 186 29.33 -4.45 25.60
C ALA A 186 30.20 -3.92 24.45
N LEU A 187 29.84 -2.76 23.89
CA LEU A 187 30.65 -2.02 22.93
C LEU A 187 31.43 -0.87 23.58
N SER A 188 31.45 -0.71 24.91
CA SER A 188 32.02 0.48 25.55
C SER A 188 33.43 0.89 25.06
N GLY A 189 34.33 -0.07 24.79
CA GLY A 189 35.66 0.20 24.24
C GLY A 189 35.71 0.51 22.73
N SER A 190 34.65 0.19 21.99
CA SER A 190 34.53 0.39 20.54
C SER A 190 33.33 1.24 20.13
N TYR A 191 32.61 1.80 21.10
CA TYR A 191 31.33 2.47 20.93
C TYR A 191 31.47 3.68 20.01
N GLU A 192 32.51 4.50 20.24
CA GLU A 192 32.80 5.65 19.39
C GLU A 192 33.11 5.24 17.94
N ILE A 193 33.82 4.12 17.75
CA ILE A 193 34.14 3.61 16.42
C ILE A 193 32.87 3.13 15.73
N THR A 194 32.04 2.33 16.42
CA THR A 194 30.76 1.86 15.91
C THR A 194 29.83 3.01 15.56
N GLN A 195 29.73 4.02 16.43
CA GLN A 195 28.91 5.21 16.21
C GLN A 195 29.40 6.01 14.99
N LYS A 196 30.72 6.17 14.83
CA LYS A 196 31.30 6.83 13.64
C LYS A 196 31.01 6.06 12.35
N LEU A 197 31.23 4.74 12.35
CA LEU A 197 30.95 3.88 11.19
C LEU A 197 29.47 3.96 10.77
N LEU A 198 28.57 3.87 11.75
CA LEU A 198 27.13 3.98 11.53
C LEU A 198 26.72 5.39 11.07
N GLY A 199 27.34 6.42 11.64
CA GLY A 199 27.17 7.80 11.21
C GLY A 199 27.55 8.01 9.74
N HIS A 200 28.66 7.40 9.29
CA HIS A 200 29.06 7.44 7.87
C HIS A 200 28.08 6.70 6.96
N VAL A 201 27.53 5.57 7.39
CA VAL A 201 26.47 4.87 6.64
C VAL A 201 25.24 5.77 6.48
N ILE A 202 24.73 6.33 7.58
CA ILE A 202 23.56 7.23 7.56
C ILE A 202 23.83 8.45 6.69
N GLN A 203 25.01 9.06 6.83
CA GLN A 203 25.39 10.24 6.04
C GLN A 203 25.45 9.92 4.54
N THR A 204 26.05 8.80 4.15
CA THR A 204 26.14 8.38 2.75
C THR A 204 24.75 8.16 2.15
N VAL A 205 23.88 7.46 2.88
CA VAL A 205 22.48 7.23 2.49
C VAL A 205 21.71 8.55 2.37
N ALA A 206 21.90 9.47 3.33
CA ALA A 206 21.25 10.77 3.31
C ALA A 206 21.70 11.65 2.12
N GLN A 207 22.98 11.63 1.77
CA GLN A 207 23.52 12.35 0.61
C GLN A 207 22.91 11.85 -0.70
N GLU A 208 22.86 10.53 -0.89
CA GLU A 208 22.21 9.91 -2.06
C GLU A 208 20.71 10.23 -2.10
N LYS A 209 20.03 10.28 -0.95
CA LYS A 209 18.61 10.64 -0.88
C LYS A 209 18.35 12.09 -1.29
N VAL A 210 19.20 13.02 -0.84
CA VAL A 210 19.13 14.43 -1.24
C VAL A 210 19.36 14.55 -2.76
N ALA A 211 20.36 13.86 -3.30
CA ALA A 211 20.64 13.88 -4.74
C ALA A 211 19.48 13.28 -5.58
N GLU A 212 18.86 12.20 -5.10
CA GLU A 212 17.66 11.61 -5.73
C GLU A 212 16.47 12.59 -5.67
N ASP A 213 16.25 13.26 -4.55
CA ASP A 213 15.14 14.20 -4.40
C ASP A 213 15.32 15.45 -5.26
N GLU A 214 16.55 15.97 -5.37
CA GLU A 214 16.87 17.09 -6.26
C GLU A 214 16.65 16.74 -7.74
N SER A 215 17.09 15.54 -8.16
CA SER A 215 16.89 15.07 -9.53
C SER A 215 15.41 14.82 -9.83
N ARG A 216 14.64 14.34 -8.85
CA ARG A 216 13.18 14.21 -8.94
C ARG A 216 12.48 15.57 -9.06
N ALA A 217 12.91 16.57 -8.28
CA ALA A 217 12.34 17.92 -8.33
C ALA A 217 12.57 18.61 -9.69
N ARG A 218 13.70 18.35 -10.36
CA ARG A 218 14.01 18.89 -11.69
C ARG A 218 13.20 18.23 -12.82
N GLY A 219 12.72 16.99 -12.64
CA GLY A 219 12.02 16.21 -13.66
C GLY A 219 10.52 16.48 -13.80
N LEU A 220 9.92 17.27 -12.90
CA LEU A 220 8.49 17.60 -12.95
C LEU A 220 8.29 18.90 -13.75
N SER A 221 8.37 18.83 -15.09
CA SER A 221 7.65 19.83 -15.89
C SER A 221 6.17 19.65 -15.61
N ALA A 222 5.47 20.69 -15.16
CA ALA A 222 4.03 20.64 -14.91
C ALA A 222 3.32 19.97 -16.10
N PRO A 223 2.46 18.96 -15.87
CA PRO A 223 1.77 18.30 -16.97
C PRO A 223 1.04 19.38 -17.78
N PRO A 224 1.25 19.45 -19.11
CA PRO A 224 0.52 20.39 -19.92
C PRO A 224 -0.97 20.16 -19.69
N VAL A 225 -1.68 21.22 -19.31
CA VAL A 225 -3.13 21.19 -19.12
C VAL A 225 -3.76 20.94 -20.48
N ILE A 226 -3.95 19.67 -20.86
CA ILE A 226 -4.43 19.27 -22.19
C ILE A 226 -5.97 19.24 -22.26
N LEU A 227 -6.68 19.33 -21.14
CA LEU A 227 -8.14 19.26 -21.16
C LEU A 227 -8.79 20.53 -20.58
N PRO A 228 -9.71 21.17 -21.32
CA PRO A 228 -10.58 22.18 -20.73
C PRO A 228 -11.42 21.52 -19.63
N SER A 229 -11.59 22.24 -18.52
CA SER A 229 -12.41 21.81 -17.39
C SER A 229 -13.78 21.36 -17.87
N ARG A 230 -14.18 20.13 -17.52
CA ARG A 230 -15.53 19.61 -17.80
C ARG A 230 -16.52 20.63 -17.22
N PRO A 231 -17.43 21.22 -18.03
CA PRO A 231 -18.38 22.19 -17.50
C PRO A 231 -19.19 21.51 -16.40
N SER A 232 -19.17 22.09 -15.20
CA SER A 232 -19.96 21.63 -14.08
C SER A 232 -21.42 21.65 -14.49
N GLU A 233 -22.08 20.49 -14.52
CA GLU A 233 -23.52 20.40 -14.63
C GLU A 233 -24.13 21.16 -13.46
N THR A 234 -24.49 22.41 -13.73
CA THR A 234 -25.21 23.23 -12.79
C THR A 234 -26.60 22.64 -12.74
N ARG A 235 -26.87 21.88 -11.67
CA ARG A 235 -28.15 21.25 -11.36
C ARG A 235 -29.25 22.30 -11.54
N ALA A 236 -29.95 22.24 -12.68
CA ALA A 236 -31.05 23.13 -12.98
C ALA A 236 -32.14 22.86 -11.94
N ARG A 237 -32.28 23.81 -11.01
CA ARG A 237 -33.32 23.82 -10.01
C ARG A 237 -34.64 24.05 -10.76
N ALA A 238 -35.44 23.00 -10.92
CA ALA A 238 -36.76 23.09 -11.50
C ALA A 238 -37.58 24.15 -10.75
N LYS A 239 -37.93 25.22 -11.46
CA LYS A 239 -38.93 26.19 -11.03
C LYS A 239 -40.28 25.47 -11.16
N THR A 240 -40.94 25.21 -10.05
CA THR A 240 -42.37 24.90 -9.99
C THR A 240 -43.12 26.19 -10.32
N GLU A 241 -43.65 26.29 -11.53
CA GLU A 241 -44.68 27.27 -11.85
C GLU A 241 -46.02 26.73 -11.36
N ASP A 242 -46.63 27.54 -10.51
CA ASP A 242 -47.91 27.37 -9.82
C ASP A 242 -48.98 27.82 -10.82
N ASP A 243 -49.62 26.87 -11.52
CA ASP A 243 -50.74 27.18 -12.43
C ASP A 243 -52.02 27.30 -11.60
N ASP A 244 -52.37 28.54 -11.28
CA ASP A 244 -53.70 28.99 -10.86
C ASP A 244 -54.77 28.55 -11.88
N ILE A 245 -55.67 27.66 -11.47
CA ILE A 245 -56.90 27.32 -12.18
C ILE A 245 -58.03 28.19 -11.63
N PRO A 246 -58.61 29.15 -12.40
CA PRO A 246 -59.81 29.84 -11.97
C PRO A 246 -61.07 29.06 -12.38
N PHE A 247 -62.04 29.05 -11.46
CA PHE A 247 -63.37 28.42 -11.54
C PHE A 247 -64.27 28.95 -12.67
#